data_AF-Q9DAY2-F1
#
_entry.id   AF-Q9DAY2-F1
#
_cell.length_a   1.000
_cell.length_b   1.000
_cell.length_c   1.000
_cell.angle_alpha   90.00
_cell.angle_beta   90.00
_cell.angle_gamma   90.00
#
_symmetry.space_group_name_H-M   'P 1'
#
loop_
_entity.id
_entity.type
_entity.pdbx_description
1 polymer ?
#
loop_
_entity_poly.entity_id
_entity_poly.type
_entity_poly.pdbx_seq_one_letter_code
_entity_poly.pdbx_strand_id
1 'polypeptide(L)'
;MALLLSQPHFSGPLLLLVVSNLLLWEKAASNLPCVAEEGGCWNPLLETFNSATQKAETLHNLADQLYVELYYNQFSSGQFWDFSSQIIRQDKTVVRAGSYCHSSLTNPPNTGVHINIEIASYLKTLINFVGSWISPLFHLVIELSATKDVPETILSKAKEIEENNRQILSDLRWILTKVSPAAEMTEEFPHWEYLSFLKSSDKNNKFLAMFNLSYCIDHDSKYILLQLRLLKCLITGKDC
;
A
#
# COMPACT_ATOMS: atom_id res chain seq x y z
N MET A 1 -12.71 -14.14 -84.08
CA MET A 1 -13.08 -12.89 -83.38
C MET A 1 -12.02 -12.60 -82.35
N ALA A 2 -11.39 -11.42 -82.45
CA ALA A 2 -10.41 -10.97 -81.48
C ALA A 2 -11.13 -10.58 -80.18
N LEU A 3 -10.64 -11.07 -79.04
CA LEU A 3 -10.90 -10.50 -77.73
C LEU A 3 -9.54 -10.24 -77.09
N LEU A 4 -9.06 -9.02 -77.28
CA LEU A 4 -7.92 -8.43 -76.59
C LEU A 4 -8.34 -8.18 -75.14
N LEU A 5 -7.94 -9.06 -74.23
CA LEU A 5 -7.96 -8.77 -72.80
C LEU A 5 -6.61 -8.18 -72.44
N SER A 6 -6.56 -6.85 -72.44
CA SER A 6 -5.49 -6.04 -71.85
C SER A 6 -5.29 -6.45 -70.40
N GLN A 7 -4.16 -7.08 -70.10
CA GLN A 7 -3.67 -7.21 -68.73
C GLN A 7 -3.32 -5.81 -68.21
N PRO A 8 -3.86 -5.38 -67.06
CA PRO A 8 -3.42 -4.15 -66.44
C PRO A 8 -1.99 -4.39 -65.93
N HIS A 9 -1.05 -3.68 -66.54
CA HIS A 9 0.25 -3.46 -65.95
C HIS A 9 0.03 -2.78 -64.61
N PHE A 10 0.09 -3.54 -63.52
CA PHE A 10 0.24 -3.02 -62.18
C PHE A 10 1.64 -2.41 -62.09
N SER A 11 1.77 -1.22 -62.66
CA SER A 11 2.84 -0.30 -62.33
C SER A 11 2.77 -0.07 -60.82
N GLY A 12 3.86 -0.36 -60.11
CA GLY A 12 4.72 0.71 -59.64
C GLY A 12 4.49 1.27 -58.23
N PRO A 13 3.39 1.98 -57.88
CA PRO A 13 3.41 2.81 -56.68
C PRO A 13 2.63 2.25 -55.48
N LEU A 14 1.89 1.15 -55.61
CA LEU A 14 1.08 0.63 -54.47
C LEU A 14 1.94 0.05 -53.32
N LEU A 15 3.13 -0.48 -53.62
CA LEU A 15 4.03 -1.02 -52.59
C LEU A 15 4.70 0.07 -51.73
N LEU A 16 4.90 1.29 -52.26
CA LEU A 16 5.52 2.37 -51.50
C LEU A 16 4.60 2.94 -50.40
N LEU A 17 3.29 2.95 -50.65
CA LEU A 17 2.30 3.44 -49.67
C LEU A 17 2.22 2.57 -48.40
N VAL A 18 2.40 1.25 -48.53
CA VAL A 18 2.35 0.34 -47.37
C VAL A 18 3.58 0.52 -46.48
N VAL A 19 4.76 0.74 -47.07
CA VAL A 19 6.00 0.99 -46.32
C VAL A 19 5.93 2.35 -45.60
N SER A 20 5.33 3.37 -46.22
CA SER A 20 5.12 4.66 -45.55
C SER A 20 4.21 4.53 -44.31
N ASN A 21 3.14 3.73 -44.38
CA ASN A 21 2.24 3.55 -43.24
C ASN A 21 2.88 2.77 -42.06
N LEU A 22 3.78 1.83 -42.33
CA LEU A 22 4.53 1.13 -41.28
C LEU A 22 5.56 2.03 -40.60
N LEU A 23 6.27 2.86 -41.37
CA LEU A 23 7.24 3.83 -40.84
C LEU A 23 6.56 4.98 -40.05
N LEU A 24 5.30 5.28 -40.35
CA LEU A 24 4.52 6.29 -39.63
C LEU A 24 4.13 5.84 -38.22
N TRP A 25 3.93 4.55 -37.97
CA TRP A 25 3.63 4.04 -36.62
C TRP A 25 4.84 3.98 -35.70
N GLU A 26 6.05 3.80 -36.25
CA GLU A 26 7.29 3.75 -35.46
C GLU A 26 7.64 5.11 -34.83
N LYS A 27 7.24 6.22 -35.46
CA LYS A 27 7.41 7.58 -34.90
C LYS A 27 6.22 8.09 -34.07
N ALA A 28 5.07 7.43 -34.14
CA ALA A 28 3.90 7.79 -33.33
C ALA A 28 4.02 7.30 -31.87
N ALA A 29 4.88 6.32 -31.59
CA ALA A 29 4.97 5.69 -30.27
C ALA A 29 5.97 6.34 -29.29
N SER A 30 6.78 7.33 -29.70
CA SER A 30 7.83 7.89 -28.82
C SER A 30 7.62 9.32 -28.32
N ASN A 31 6.52 9.98 -28.65
CA ASN A 31 6.21 11.29 -28.08
C ASN A 31 5.09 11.13 -27.06
N LEU A 32 5.44 10.86 -25.80
CA LEU A 32 4.59 11.29 -24.69
C LEU A 32 4.41 12.80 -24.90
N PRO A 33 3.19 13.32 -25.14
CA PRO A 33 3.02 14.74 -25.42
C PRO A 33 3.31 15.51 -24.14
N CYS A 34 4.57 15.91 -23.96
CA CYS A 34 4.92 16.99 -23.05
C CYS A 34 4.47 18.29 -23.74
N VAL A 35 3.16 18.53 -23.74
CA VAL A 35 2.65 19.86 -24.05
C VAL A 35 2.93 20.69 -22.80
N ALA A 36 3.68 21.77 -22.98
CA ALA A 36 3.99 22.71 -21.92
C ALA A 36 2.72 23.47 -21.48
N GLU A 37 1.86 22.80 -20.71
CA GLU A 37 0.82 23.42 -19.89
C GLU A 37 1.26 23.26 -18.44
N GLU A 38 1.85 24.31 -17.85
CA GLU A 38 2.13 24.62 -16.42
C GLU A 38 2.44 23.51 -15.37
N GLY A 39 2.03 22.25 -15.51
CA GLY A 39 2.55 21.07 -14.83
C GLY A 39 3.36 20.21 -15.81
N GLY A 40 4.63 19.93 -15.48
CA GLY A 40 5.58 19.25 -16.36
C GLY A 40 5.15 17.85 -16.86
N CYS A 41 6.00 17.23 -17.69
CA CYS A 41 5.75 15.92 -18.30
C CYS A 41 5.19 14.89 -17.32
N TRP A 42 4.16 14.14 -17.74
CA TRP A 42 3.61 13.03 -16.97
C TRP A 42 4.71 12.04 -16.61
N ASN A 43 4.94 11.88 -15.31
CA ASN A 43 5.95 10.96 -14.78
C ASN A 43 5.23 9.86 -13.99
N PRO A 44 5.04 8.65 -14.56
CA PRO A 44 4.29 7.59 -13.90
C PRO A 44 4.87 7.19 -12.55
N LEU A 45 6.19 7.31 -12.36
CA LEU A 45 6.83 7.01 -11.09
C LEU A 45 6.46 8.06 -10.03
N LEU A 46 6.52 9.34 -10.39
CA LEU A 46 6.10 10.43 -9.51
C LEU A 46 4.61 10.34 -9.18
N GLU A 47 3.76 10.07 -10.17
CA GLU A 47 2.31 9.93 -9.95
C GLU A 47 1.98 8.74 -9.03
N THR A 48 2.70 7.64 -9.16
CA THR A 48 2.51 6.49 -8.26
C THR A 48 2.95 6.83 -6.84
N PHE A 49 4.05 7.57 -6.65
CA PHE A 49 4.43 8.08 -5.34
C PHE A 49 3.41 9.06 -4.75
N ASN A 50 2.88 9.99 -5.57
CA ASN A 50 1.82 10.92 -5.15
C ASN A 50 0.59 10.14 -4.66
N SER A 51 0.16 9.16 -5.45
CA SER A 51 -0.99 8.33 -5.12
C SER A 51 -0.76 7.50 -3.85
N ALA A 52 0.38 6.81 -3.74
CA ALA A 52 0.72 6.03 -2.55
C ALA A 52 0.79 6.91 -1.29
N THR A 53 1.35 8.12 -1.40
CA THR A 53 1.44 9.09 -0.29
C THR A 53 0.04 9.54 0.16
N GLN A 54 -0.84 9.89 -0.78
CA GLN A 54 -2.22 10.28 -0.46
C GLN A 54 -3.00 9.15 0.22
N LYS A 55 -2.83 7.90 -0.25
CA LYS A 55 -3.43 6.73 0.38
C LYS A 55 -2.87 6.49 1.79
N ALA A 56 -1.57 6.71 1.99
CA ALA A 56 -0.94 6.59 3.31
C ALA A 56 -1.39 7.68 4.29
N GLU A 57 -1.63 8.90 3.82
CA GLU A 57 -2.26 9.97 4.62
C GLU A 57 -3.68 9.58 5.04
N THR A 58 -4.46 9.05 4.10
CA THR A 58 -5.82 8.56 4.37
C THR A 58 -5.79 7.41 5.37
N LEU A 59 -4.91 6.42 5.17
CA LEU A 59 -4.68 5.30 6.08
C LEU A 59 -4.35 5.79 7.50
N HIS A 60 -3.42 6.73 7.64
CA HIS A 60 -3.02 7.26 8.93
C HIS A 60 -4.17 7.98 9.65
N ASN A 61 -4.88 8.87 8.94
CA ASN A 61 -6.02 9.58 9.52
C ASN A 61 -7.12 8.61 9.97
N LEU A 62 -7.39 7.55 9.20
CA LEU A 62 -8.38 6.55 9.55
C LEU A 62 -7.92 5.66 10.72
N ALA A 63 -6.63 5.32 10.77
CA ALA A 63 -6.03 4.52 11.85
C ALA A 63 -6.11 5.26 13.19
N ASP A 64 -5.74 6.55 13.23
CA ASP A 64 -5.90 7.42 14.40
C ASP A 64 -7.37 7.51 14.84
N GLN A 65 -8.27 7.76 13.89
CA GLN A 65 -9.71 7.81 14.19
C GLN A 65 -10.26 6.48 14.72
N LEU A 66 -9.86 5.35 14.13
CA LEU A 66 -10.27 4.03 14.60
C LEU A 66 -9.74 3.75 16.01
N TYR A 67 -8.47 4.09 16.26
CA TYR A 67 -7.85 3.98 17.58
C TYR A 67 -8.64 4.78 18.63
N VAL A 68 -8.88 6.07 18.39
CA VAL A 68 -9.67 6.93 19.27
C VAL A 68 -11.09 6.39 19.45
N GLU A 69 -11.77 6.02 18.36
CA GLU A 69 -13.15 5.55 18.42
C GLU A 69 -13.30 4.28 19.27
N LEU A 70 -12.35 3.34 19.17
CA LEU A 70 -12.38 2.11 19.97
C LEU A 70 -12.25 2.38 21.49
N TYR A 71 -11.58 3.45 21.91
CA TYR A 71 -11.51 3.83 23.32
C TYR A 71 -12.79 4.43 23.88
N TYR A 72 -13.59 5.10 23.05
CA TYR A 72 -14.75 5.88 23.52
C TYR A 72 -16.11 5.30 23.12
N ASN A 73 -16.17 4.47 22.08
CA ASN A 73 -17.42 3.87 21.63
C ASN A 73 -17.91 2.80 22.63
N GLN A 74 -19.21 2.80 22.95
CA GLN A 74 -19.83 1.84 23.89
C GLN A 74 -19.60 0.36 23.50
N PHE A 75 -19.37 0.08 22.21
CA PHE A 75 -19.02 -1.25 21.71
C PHE A 75 -17.77 -1.84 22.38
N SER A 76 -16.75 -1.02 22.62
CA SER A 76 -15.39 -1.44 22.99
C SER A 76 -14.83 -0.75 24.24
N SER A 77 -15.31 0.45 24.59
CA SER A 77 -14.72 1.32 25.61
C SER A 77 -14.59 0.68 26.98
N GLY A 78 -15.55 -0.15 27.40
CA GLY A 78 -15.46 -0.89 28.67
C GLY A 78 -14.23 -1.80 28.72
N GLN A 79 -14.01 -2.61 27.68
CA GLN A 79 -12.86 -3.51 27.60
C GLN A 79 -11.54 -2.74 27.45
N PHE A 80 -11.54 -1.68 26.65
CA PHE A 80 -10.36 -0.83 26.44
C PHE A 80 -9.94 -0.11 27.74
N TRP A 81 -10.90 0.30 28.57
CA TRP A 81 -10.62 0.85 29.90
C TRP A 81 -10.06 -0.20 30.87
N ASP A 82 -10.60 -1.42 30.83
CA ASP A 82 -10.09 -2.52 31.65
C ASP A 82 -8.66 -2.89 31.25
N PHE A 83 -8.34 -2.92 29.95
CA PHE A 83 -6.98 -3.12 29.46
C PHE A 83 -6.04 -1.98 29.87
N SER A 84 -6.48 -0.72 29.76
CA SER A 84 -5.69 0.42 30.21
C SER A 84 -5.35 0.33 31.71
N SER A 85 -6.32 -0.11 32.51
CA SER A 85 -6.12 -0.36 33.95
C SER A 85 -5.14 -1.53 34.20
N GLN A 86 -5.19 -2.57 33.38
CA GLN A 86 -4.27 -3.71 33.44
C GLN A 86 -2.83 -3.32 33.05
N ILE A 87 -2.64 -2.40 32.09
CA ILE A 87 -1.32 -1.82 31.76
C ILE A 87 -0.72 -1.11 32.97
N ILE A 88 -1.51 -0.27 33.67
CA ILE A 88 -1.06 0.45 34.88
C ILE A 88 -0.63 -0.55 35.97
N ARG A 89 -1.32 -1.69 36.07
CA ARG A 89 -1.00 -2.78 37.01
C ARG A 89 0.12 -3.72 36.52
N GLN A 90 0.72 -3.42 35.37
CA GLN A 90 1.77 -4.23 34.73
C GLN A 90 1.35 -5.67 34.42
N ASP A 91 0.09 -5.89 34.02
CA ASP A 91 -0.30 -7.17 33.43
C ASP A 91 0.55 -7.43 32.18
N LYS A 92 1.37 -8.47 32.21
CA LYS A 92 2.34 -8.74 31.14
C LYS A 92 1.69 -8.96 29.78
N THR A 93 0.50 -9.57 29.76
CA THR A 93 -0.20 -9.90 28.52
C THR A 93 -0.72 -8.63 27.86
N VAL A 94 -1.34 -7.75 28.65
CA VAL A 94 -1.90 -6.49 28.15
C VAL A 94 -0.80 -5.45 27.87
N VAL A 95 0.25 -5.39 28.69
CA VAL A 95 1.43 -4.55 28.40
C VAL A 95 2.05 -4.94 27.06
N ARG A 96 2.19 -6.24 26.77
CA ARG A 96 2.68 -6.70 25.46
C ARG A 96 1.73 -6.26 24.35
N ALA A 97 0.42 -6.46 24.51
CA ALA A 97 -0.57 -6.04 23.52
C ALA A 97 -0.54 -4.52 23.27
N GLY A 98 -0.29 -3.70 24.29
CA GLY A 98 -0.25 -2.24 24.17
C GLY A 98 1.12 -1.63 23.82
N SER A 99 2.16 -2.44 23.60
CA SER A 99 3.52 -1.90 23.35
C SER A 99 4.33 -2.65 22.30
N TYR A 100 3.86 -3.80 21.81
CA TYR A 100 4.57 -4.61 20.83
C TYR A 100 3.77 -4.81 19.54
N CYS A 101 4.40 -4.51 18.41
CA CYS A 101 3.83 -4.66 17.07
C CYS A 101 4.64 -5.69 16.27
N HIS A 102 3.97 -6.62 15.60
CA HIS A 102 4.61 -7.68 14.81
C HIS A 102 5.41 -7.12 13.61
N SER A 103 4.97 -5.99 13.07
CA SER A 103 5.61 -5.23 12.00
C SER A 103 7.02 -4.75 12.37
N SER A 104 7.35 -4.59 13.65
CA SER A 104 8.67 -4.16 14.10
C SER A 104 9.80 -5.10 13.66
N LEU A 105 9.48 -6.38 13.40
CA LEU A 105 10.39 -7.38 12.86
C LEU A 105 10.80 -7.10 11.40
N THR A 106 10.04 -6.26 10.70
CA THR A 106 10.27 -5.87 9.30
C THR A 106 10.81 -4.44 9.17
N ASN A 107 11.12 -3.76 10.28
CA ASN A 107 11.70 -2.43 10.21
C ASN A 107 13.04 -2.46 9.46
N PRO A 108 13.26 -1.55 8.48
CA PRO A 108 14.60 -1.24 8.01
C PRO A 108 15.48 -0.92 9.22
N PRO A 109 16.73 -1.41 9.27
CA PRO A 109 17.65 -1.00 10.31
C PRO A 109 17.68 0.53 10.35
N ASN A 110 17.60 1.12 11.54
CA ASN A 110 17.74 2.55 11.75
C ASN A 110 19.21 2.94 11.47
N THR A 111 19.63 2.87 10.22
CA THR A 111 20.91 3.36 9.77
C THR A 111 20.75 4.86 9.67
N GLY A 112 21.05 5.56 10.76
CA GLY A 112 21.06 7.02 10.80
C GLY A 112 21.76 7.55 9.55
N VAL A 113 20.98 8.15 8.65
CA VAL A 113 21.39 8.86 7.42
C VAL A 113 22.68 8.32 6.78
N HIS A 114 22.79 7.00 6.58
CA HIS A 114 23.85 6.45 5.74
C HIS A 114 23.36 6.50 4.30
N ILE A 115 23.86 7.48 3.55
CA ILE A 115 23.52 7.83 2.16
C ILE A 115 23.64 6.64 1.17
N ASN A 116 24.27 5.54 1.57
CA ASN A 116 24.37 4.32 0.76
C ASN A 116 23.22 3.33 1.03
N ILE A 117 21.97 3.83 1.16
CA ILE A 117 20.82 2.94 1.15
C ILE A 117 20.74 2.31 -0.24
N GLU A 118 20.87 0.98 -0.31
CA GLU A 118 20.47 0.25 -1.51
C GLU A 118 18.96 0.40 -1.67
N ILE A 119 18.53 1.34 -2.53
CA ILE A 119 17.12 1.72 -2.71
C ILE A 119 16.21 0.50 -2.93
N ALA A 120 16.69 -0.49 -3.69
CA ALA A 120 15.95 -1.74 -3.94
C ALA A 120 15.74 -2.56 -2.65
N SER A 121 16.78 -2.71 -1.82
CA SER A 121 16.68 -3.41 -0.53
C SER A 121 15.74 -2.68 0.44
N TYR A 122 15.80 -1.35 0.43
CA TYR A 122 14.91 -0.53 1.24
C TYR A 122 13.45 -0.64 0.83
N LEU A 123 13.17 -0.57 -0.48
CA LEU A 123 11.82 -0.78 -1.04
C LEU A 123 11.29 -2.17 -0.67
N LYS A 124 12.09 -3.23 -0.81
CA LYS A 124 11.71 -4.60 -0.41
C LYS A 124 11.34 -4.67 1.07
N THR A 125 12.11 -4.01 1.93
CA THR A 125 11.84 -3.96 3.37
C THR A 125 10.51 -3.27 3.66
N LEU A 126 10.25 -2.13 3.02
CA LEU A 126 8.97 -1.42 3.17
C LEU A 126 7.78 -2.23 2.62
N ILE A 127 7.95 -2.96 1.51
CA ILE A 127 6.91 -3.84 0.98
C ILE A 127 6.57 -4.96 1.99
N ASN A 128 7.58 -5.60 2.61
CA ASN A 128 7.32 -6.60 3.66
C ASN A 128 6.65 -5.98 4.89
N PHE A 129 7.02 -4.75 5.26
CA PHE A 129 6.41 -4.01 6.36
C PHE A 129 4.92 -3.73 6.10
N VAL A 130 4.57 -3.13 4.95
CA VAL A 130 3.17 -2.88 4.55
C VAL A 130 2.40 -4.19 4.36
N GLY A 131 3.07 -5.20 3.79
CA GLY A 131 2.49 -6.52 3.56
C GLY A 131 2.17 -7.28 4.83
N SER A 132 2.91 -7.04 5.92
CA SER A 132 2.64 -7.61 7.26
C SER A 132 1.25 -7.31 7.80
N TRP A 133 0.59 -6.27 7.26
CA TRP A 133 -0.74 -5.83 7.65
C TRP A 133 -1.89 -6.45 6.83
N ILE A 134 -1.61 -7.11 5.71
CA ILE A 134 -2.65 -7.68 4.83
C ILE A 134 -3.52 -8.70 5.58
N SER A 135 -2.91 -9.69 6.24
CA SER A 135 -3.66 -10.72 6.97
C SER A 135 -4.40 -10.18 8.21
N PRO A 136 -3.76 -9.37 9.09
CA PRO A 136 -4.44 -8.74 10.22
C PRO A 136 -5.67 -7.91 9.83
N LEU A 137 -5.55 -7.03 8.82
CA LEU A 137 -6.63 -6.12 8.41
C LEU A 137 -7.77 -6.87 7.71
N PHE A 138 -7.45 -7.83 6.85
CA PHE A 138 -8.45 -8.70 6.23
C PHE A 138 -9.28 -9.42 7.28
N HIS A 139 -8.63 -10.00 8.29
CA HIS A 139 -9.33 -10.70 9.36
C HIS A 139 -10.09 -9.75 10.29
N LEU A 140 -9.61 -8.53 10.54
CA LEU A 140 -10.35 -7.52 11.28
C LEU A 140 -11.70 -7.23 10.60
N VAL A 141 -11.70 -7.00 9.29
CA VAL A 141 -12.93 -6.73 8.52
C VAL A 141 -13.90 -7.90 8.60
N ILE A 142 -13.42 -9.14 8.47
CA ILE A 142 -14.26 -10.35 8.60
C ILE A 142 -14.89 -10.44 9.98
N GLU A 143 -14.08 -10.33 11.03
CA GLU A 143 -14.54 -10.54 12.40
C GLU A 143 -15.46 -9.40 12.86
N LEU A 144 -15.21 -8.15 12.45
CA LEU A 144 -16.13 -7.04 12.69
C LEU A 144 -17.45 -7.26 11.94
N SER A 145 -17.42 -7.67 10.67
CA SER A 145 -18.65 -7.91 9.87
C SER A 145 -19.51 -9.03 10.45
N ALA A 146 -18.90 -10.02 11.09
CA ALA A 146 -19.61 -11.12 11.75
C ALA A 146 -20.03 -10.79 13.20
N THR A 147 -19.55 -9.69 13.77
CA THR A 147 -19.85 -9.30 15.15
C THR A 147 -21.17 -8.54 15.23
N LYS A 148 -22.07 -9.02 16.07
CA LYS A 148 -23.34 -8.35 16.34
C LYS A 148 -23.09 -6.99 17.01
N ASP A 149 -23.91 -6.00 16.67
CA ASP A 149 -23.92 -4.67 17.27
C ASP A 149 -22.60 -3.87 17.06
N VAL A 150 -21.78 -4.26 16.07
CA VAL A 150 -20.65 -3.44 15.63
C VAL A 150 -21.16 -2.10 15.07
N PRO A 151 -20.63 -0.96 15.52
CA PRO A 151 -20.95 0.33 14.90
C PRO A 151 -20.51 0.37 13.44
N GLU A 152 -21.39 0.83 12.55
CA GLU A 152 -21.09 0.96 11.12
C GLU A 152 -19.87 1.87 10.87
N THR A 153 -19.65 2.86 11.73
CA THR A 153 -18.51 3.78 11.69
C THR A 153 -17.17 3.10 11.96
N ILE A 154 -17.14 2.04 12.79
CA ILE A 154 -15.94 1.24 13.05
C ILE A 154 -15.69 0.30 11.86
N LEU A 155 -16.74 -0.38 11.38
CA LEU A 155 -16.62 -1.34 10.27
C LEU A 155 -16.20 -0.66 8.96
N SER A 156 -16.78 0.50 8.62
CA SER A 156 -16.41 1.27 7.43
C SER A 156 -14.95 1.71 7.46
N LYS A 157 -14.47 2.28 8.57
CA LYS A 157 -13.05 2.64 8.73
C LYS A 157 -12.13 1.43 8.58
N ALA A 158 -12.47 0.30 9.20
CA ALA A 158 -11.67 -0.92 9.08
C ALA A 158 -11.55 -1.39 7.62
N LYS A 159 -12.64 -1.32 6.83
CA LYS A 159 -12.62 -1.62 5.39
C LYS A 159 -11.76 -0.65 4.60
N GLU A 160 -11.86 0.65 4.88
CA GLU A 160 -11.05 1.66 4.18
C GLU A 160 -9.56 1.56 4.53
N ILE A 161 -9.22 1.23 5.78
CA ILE A 161 -7.84 0.96 6.22
C ILE A 161 -7.28 -0.26 5.49
N GLU A 162 -8.03 -1.37 5.44
CA GLU A 162 -7.64 -2.59 4.71
C GLU A 162 -7.37 -2.30 3.23
N GLU A 163 -8.29 -1.58 2.59
CA GLU A 163 -8.18 -1.24 1.17
C GLU A 163 -7.00 -0.32 0.87
N ASN A 164 -6.82 0.75 1.66
CA ASN A 164 -5.69 1.66 1.47
C ASN A 164 -4.35 0.93 1.67
N ASN A 165 -4.24 0.06 2.68
CA ASN A 165 -3.03 -0.74 2.90
C ASN A 165 -2.73 -1.66 1.69
N ARG A 166 -3.76 -2.33 1.16
CA ARG A 166 -3.63 -3.20 -0.03
C ARG A 166 -3.20 -2.42 -1.27
N GLN A 167 -3.75 -1.23 -1.48
CA GLN A 167 -3.39 -0.38 -2.61
C GLN A 167 -1.97 0.18 -2.49
N ILE A 168 -1.55 0.64 -1.30
CA ILE A 168 -0.17 1.09 -1.04
C ILE A 168 0.82 -0.05 -1.33
N LEU A 169 0.51 -1.27 -0.90
CA LEU A 169 1.34 -2.44 -1.20
C LEU A 169 1.51 -2.68 -2.71
N SER A 170 0.41 -2.54 -3.47
CA SER A 170 0.44 -2.65 -4.93
C SER A 170 1.32 -1.56 -5.57
N ASP A 171 1.19 -0.31 -5.10
CA ASP A 171 1.98 0.81 -5.60
C ASP A 171 3.47 0.59 -5.33
N LEU A 172 3.83 0.12 -4.12
CA LEU A 172 5.23 -0.17 -3.77
C LEU A 172 5.84 -1.28 -4.62
N ARG A 173 5.10 -2.37 -4.90
CA ARG A 173 5.55 -3.44 -5.81
C ARG A 173 5.81 -2.91 -7.22
N TRP A 174 4.92 -2.04 -7.70
CA TRP A 174 5.09 -1.40 -9.00
C TRP A 174 6.31 -0.47 -9.01
N ILE A 175 6.51 0.33 -7.95
CA ILE A 175 7.68 1.20 -7.79
C ILE A 175 8.96 0.37 -7.82
N LEU A 176 9.04 -0.74 -7.07
CA LEU A 176 10.21 -1.63 -7.09
C LEU A 176 10.50 -2.15 -8.49
N THR A 177 9.47 -2.57 -9.23
CA THR A 177 9.61 -3.06 -10.62
C THR A 177 10.16 -1.98 -11.56
N LYS A 178 9.83 -0.70 -11.32
CA LYS A 178 10.35 0.42 -12.14
C LYS A 178 11.75 0.86 -11.75
N VAL A 179 12.04 0.89 -10.45
CA VAL A 179 13.34 1.35 -9.92
C VAL A 179 14.42 0.27 -10.06
N SER A 180 14.05 -1.00 -9.93
CA SER A 180 14.97 -2.14 -10.03
C SER A 180 14.31 -3.32 -10.75
N PRO A 181 14.21 -3.28 -12.10
CA PRO A 181 13.53 -4.33 -12.88
C PRO A 181 14.13 -5.73 -12.74
N ALA A 182 15.42 -5.82 -12.39
CA ALA A 182 16.12 -7.09 -12.19
C ALA A 182 16.09 -7.57 -10.72
N ALA A 183 15.46 -6.81 -9.81
CA ALA A 183 15.38 -7.21 -8.42
C ALA A 183 14.35 -8.34 -8.23
N GLU A 184 14.82 -9.52 -7.84
CA GLU A 184 13.96 -10.56 -7.30
C GLU A 184 13.45 -10.16 -5.92
N MET A 185 12.18 -10.42 -5.64
CA MET A 185 11.55 -10.14 -4.36
C MET A 185 10.89 -11.39 -3.80
N THR A 186 11.28 -11.76 -2.59
CA THR A 186 10.55 -12.71 -1.74
C THR A 186 9.73 -11.92 -0.74
N GLU A 187 8.43 -12.17 -0.71
CA GLU A 187 7.53 -11.59 0.28
C GLU A 187 7.43 -12.51 1.48
N GLU A 188 7.86 -12.02 2.64
CA GLU A 188 7.78 -12.74 3.90
C GLU A 188 7.04 -11.85 4.90
N PHE A 189 5.77 -12.17 5.15
CA PHE A 189 4.95 -11.42 6.09
C PHE A 189 5.02 -12.08 7.47
N PRO A 190 5.47 -11.37 8.51
CA PRO A 190 5.58 -11.93 9.85
C PRO A 190 4.20 -12.36 10.36
N HIS A 191 4.20 -13.44 11.14
CA HIS A 191 3.00 -13.89 11.83
C HIS A 191 2.57 -12.87 12.89
N TRP A 192 1.29 -12.50 12.88
CA TRP A 192 0.70 -11.68 13.94
C TRP A 192 0.13 -12.56 15.05
N GLU A 193 0.75 -12.49 16.25
CA GLU A 193 0.47 -13.39 17.38
C GLU A 193 -0.98 -13.29 17.90
N TYR A 194 -1.65 -12.14 17.72
CA TYR A 194 -3.03 -11.92 18.15
C TYR A 194 -4.07 -12.33 17.12
N LEU A 195 -3.67 -12.88 15.96
CA LEU A 195 -4.63 -13.32 14.95
C LEU A 195 -5.59 -14.40 15.48
N SER A 196 -5.08 -15.34 16.27
CA SER A 196 -5.93 -16.38 16.89
C SER A 196 -6.90 -15.81 17.93
N PHE A 197 -6.50 -14.73 18.61
CA PHE A 197 -7.31 -14.03 19.60
C PHE A 197 -8.46 -13.29 18.91
N LEU A 198 -8.19 -12.64 17.78
CA LEU A 198 -9.19 -11.95 16.96
C LEU A 198 -10.30 -12.89 16.47
N LYS A 199 -9.94 -14.12 16.09
CA LYS A 199 -10.86 -15.16 15.58
C LYS A 199 -11.52 -15.98 16.69
N SER A 200 -11.14 -15.77 17.95
CA SER A 200 -11.65 -16.52 19.10
C SER A 200 -13.10 -16.16 19.39
N SER A 201 -13.94 -17.10 19.84
CA SER A 201 -15.27 -16.78 20.36
C SER A 201 -15.23 -16.04 21.71
N ASP A 202 -14.09 -16.04 22.39
CA ASP A 202 -13.93 -15.32 23.65
C ASP A 202 -13.86 -13.81 23.42
N LYS A 203 -14.81 -13.09 24.03
CA LYS A 203 -14.96 -11.64 23.85
C LYS A 203 -13.70 -10.89 24.31
N ASN A 204 -13.09 -11.30 25.43
CA ASN A 204 -11.92 -10.62 25.96
C ASN A 204 -10.72 -10.74 24.99
N ASN A 205 -10.47 -11.93 24.46
CA ASN A 205 -9.43 -12.15 23.45
C ASN A 205 -9.68 -11.34 22.17
N LYS A 206 -10.92 -11.29 21.66
CA LYS A 206 -11.23 -10.45 20.48
C LYS A 206 -10.87 -8.99 20.71
N PHE A 207 -11.31 -8.41 21.83
CA PHE A 207 -11.01 -7.01 22.14
C PHE A 207 -9.53 -6.76 22.43
N LEU A 208 -8.81 -7.72 23.02
CA LEU A 208 -7.36 -7.59 23.23
C LEU A 208 -6.60 -7.56 21.88
N ALA A 209 -7.03 -8.36 20.91
CA ALA A 209 -6.47 -8.32 19.57
C ALA A 209 -6.76 -6.98 18.88
N MET A 210 -7.99 -6.45 19.00
CA MET A 210 -8.34 -5.11 18.48
C MET A 210 -7.56 -4.00 19.18
N PHE A 211 -7.31 -4.13 20.48
CA PHE A 211 -6.50 -3.20 21.27
C PHE A 211 -5.06 -3.14 20.75
N ASN A 212 -4.41 -4.30 20.54
CA ASN A 212 -3.08 -4.37 19.92
C ASN A 212 -3.09 -3.81 18.49
N LEU A 213 -4.05 -4.26 17.66
CA LEU A 213 -4.13 -3.87 16.27
C LEU A 213 -4.26 -2.36 16.13
N SER A 214 -5.20 -1.74 16.84
CA SER A 214 -5.48 -0.30 16.72
C SER A 214 -4.29 0.57 17.14
N TYR A 215 -3.60 0.20 18.22
CA TYR A 215 -2.36 0.87 18.64
C TYR A 215 -1.27 0.76 17.57
N CYS A 216 -1.06 -0.46 17.07
CA CYS A 216 0.02 -0.72 16.12
C CYS A 216 -0.23 -0.09 14.75
N ILE A 217 -1.45 -0.16 14.21
CA ILE A 217 -1.75 0.41 12.89
C ILE A 217 -1.71 1.94 12.91
N ASP A 218 -2.09 2.59 14.01
CA ASP A 218 -1.95 4.04 14.17
C ASP A 218 -0.48 4.47 14.08
N HIS A 219 0.39 3.83 14.86
CA HIS A 219 1.83 4.09 14.81
C HIS A 219 2.44 3.77 13.43
N ASP A 220 2.12 2.60 12.88
CA ASP A 220 2.75 2.09 11.66
C ASP A 220 2.29 2.80 10.40
N SER A 221 1.03 3.24 10.33
CA SER A 221 0.52 4.04 9.21
C SER A 221 1.28 5.36 9.08
N LYS A 222 1.59 6.02 10.19
CA LYS A 222 2.45 7.21 10.23
C LYS A 222 3.86 6.88 9.74
N TYR A 223 4.42 5.75 10.15
CA TYR A 223 5.73 5.30 9.69
C TYR A 223 5.75 5.09 8.17
N ILE A 224 4.75 4.38 7.62
CA ILE A 224 4.60 4.14 6.17
C ILE A 224 4.56 5.45 5.40
N LEU A 225 3.77 6.42 5.86
CA LEU A 225 3.67 7.75 5.25
C LEU A 225 5.04 8.44 5.20
N LEU A 226 5.80 8.43 6.29
CA LEU A 226 7.12 9.05 6.35
C LEU A 226 8.11 8.34 5.41
N GLN A 227 8.08 7.02 5.32
CA GLN A 227 8.98 6.28 4.42
C GLN A 227 8.65 6.47 2.95
N LEU A 228 7.36 6.58 2.60
CA LEU A 228 6.95 6.92 1.22
C LEU A 228 7.46 8.30 0.81
N ARG A 229 7.37 9.31 1.68
CA ARG A 229 7.91 10.65 1.42
C ARG A 229 9.43 10.64 1.29
N LEU A 230 10.12 9.92 2.16
CA LEU A 230 11.57 9.75 2.08
C LEU A 230 12.00 9.09 0.76
N LEU A 231 11.36 7.98 0.39
CA LEU A 231 11.65 7.27 -0.87
C LEU A 231 11.33 8.12 -2.09
N LYS A 232 10.23 8.86 -2.07
CA LYS A 232 9.89 9.83 -3.12
C LYS A 232 11.02 10.85 -3.29
N CYS A 233 11.48 11.46 -2.20
CA CYS A 233 12.58 12.40 -2.22
C CYS A 233 13.86 11.74 -2.80
N LEU A 234 14.25 10.56 -2.32
CA LEU A 234 15.47 9.87 -2.75
C LEU A 234 15.45 9.42 -4.22
N ILE A 235 14.30 8.97 -4.73
CA ILE A 235 14.17 8.39 -6.08
C ILE A 235 13.83 9.46 -7.13
N THR A 236 13.00 10.45 -6.77
CA THR A 236 12.49 11.45 -7.72
C THR A 236 13.07 12.84 -7.54
N GLY A 237 13.69 13.14 -6.39
CA GLY A 237 14.16 14.47 -6.04
C GLY A 237 13.04 15.49 -5.80
N LYS A 238 11.81 15.04 -5.51
CA LYS A 238 10.64 15.88 -5.26
C LYS A 238 10.18 15.79 -3.81
N ASP A 239 9.63 16.89 -3.30
CA ASP A 239 9.02 17.02 -1.96
C ASP A 239 9.91 16.53 -0.81
N CYS A 240 11.20 16.84 -0.94
CA CYS A 240 12.16 16.91 0.15
C CYS A 240 11.97 18.24 0.92
#